data_AF-A0A3B8K2H0-F1
#
_entry.id   AF-A0A3B8K2H0-F1
#
_cell.length_a   1.000
_cell.length_b   1.000
_cell.length_c   1.000
_cell.angle_alpha   90.00
_cell.angle_beta   90.00
_cell.angle_gamma   90.00
#
_symmetry.space_group_name_H-M   'P 1'
#
loop_
_entity.id
_entity.type
_entity.pdbx_description
1 polymer ?
#
loop_
_entity_poly.entity_id
_entity_poly.type
_entity_poly.pdbx_seq_one_letter_code
_entity_poly.pdbx_strand_id
1 'polypeptide(L)'
;MPHGDPVQALELIKETLSCGPHWPQLFGRGQKEGFLRQFLNLPVELGLIELEKGESPFFYNQANDWPEKVAKFYELYLECQDNESNGNTLNDVLFRSALPRENAAGFYQFLDENWESLSCKPKYLKGQLSGPLSVGLQINTADGIPAFYREELRDLINKTLALTARLQVQSLKRFFLPVVIFIDEPLLLSYGQSPYISLSREHIVQSLEAVIMSIREAGA
;
A
#
# COMPACT_ATOMS: atom_id res chain seq x y z
N MET A 1 -2.05 15.33 2.44
CA MET A 1 -2.05 16.81 2.35
C MET A 1 -3.47 17.29 2.05
N PRO A 2 -3.90 18.50 2.46
CA PRO A 2 -5.28 18.97 2.25
C PRO A 2 -5.60 19.35 0.79
N HIS A 3 -4.69 19.11 -0.15
CA HIS A 3 -4.88 19.40 -1.57
C HIS A 3 -5.74 18.32 -2.24
N GLY A 4 -6.65 18.76 -3.10
CA GLY A 4 -7.39 17.88 -4.02
C GLY A 4 -6.74 17.76 -5.41
N ASP A 5 -5.78 18.61 -5.73
CA ASP A 5 -5.11 18.67 -7.04
C ASP A 5 -3.69 18.07 -6.96
N PRO A 6 -3.41 16.98 -7.70
CA PRO A 6 -2.07 16.39 -7.77
C PRO A 6 -0.97 17.37 -8.20
N VAL A 7 -1.27 18.29 -9.14
CA VAL A 7 -0.26 19.19 -9.72
C VAL A 7 0.19 20.22 -8.69
N GLN A 8 -0.76 20.93 -8.08
CA GLN A 8 -0.46 21.93 -7.04
C GLN A 8 0.26 21.30 -5.84
N ALA A 9 -0.14 20.07 -5.46
CA ALA A 9 0.50 19.34 -4.38
C ALA A 9 1.98 19.03 -4.70
N LEU A 10 2.27 18.62 -5.95
CA LEU A 10 3.64 18.35 -6.40
C LEU A 10 4.49 19.59 -6.56
N GLU A 11 3.92 20.71 -7.02
CA GLU A 11 4.63 21.99 -7.06
C GLU A 11 5.13 22.37 -5.67
N LEU A 12 4.27 22.30 -4.66
CA LEU A 12 4.66 22.57 -3.27
C LEU A 12 5.76 21.60 -2.78
N ILE A 13 5.66 20.31 -3.10
CA ILE A 13 6.70 19.32 -2.75
C ILE A 13 8.03 19.66 -3.43
N LYS A 14 8.02 20.04 -4.71
CA LYS A 14 9.22 20.44 -5.45
C LYS A 14 9.85 21.69 -4.85
N GLU A 15 9.05 22.65 -4.40
CA GLU A 15 9.54 23.88 -3.78
C GLU A 15 10.11 23.66 -2.37
N THR A 16 9.47 22.80 -1.57
CA THR A 16 9.78 22.66 -0.13
C THR A 16 10.65 21.46 0.22
N LEU A 17 10.58 20.38 -0.56
CA LEU A 17 11.23 19.08 -0.30
C LEU A 17 12.03 18.56 -1.51
N SER A 18 12.63 19.44 -2.30
CA SER A 18 13.38 19.11 -3.53
C SER A 18 14.48 18.05 -3.36
N CYS A 19 15.15 17.99 -2.20
CA CYS A 19 16.19 16.99 -1.92
C CYS A 19 15.66 15.56 -1.73
N GLY A 20 14.36 15.40 -1.42
CA GLY A 20 13.74 14.11 -1.11
C GLY A 20 12.23 14.17 -1.35
N PRO A 21 11.79 14.43 -2.60
CA PRO A 21 10.38 14.60 -2.92
C PRO A 21 9.65 13.27 -2.73
N HIS A 22 8.39 13.38 -2.33
CA HIS A 22 7.49 12.23 -2.18
C HIS A 22 6.24 12.45 -3.02
N TRP A 23 5.58 11.37 -3.45
CA TRP A 23 4.30 11.54 -4.13
C TRP A 23 3.23 12.02 -3.14
N PRO A 24 2.30 12.90 -3.56
CA PRO A 24 1.32 13.48 -2.67
C PRO A 24 0.18 12.51 -2.35
N GLN A 25 -0.22 12.48 -1.08
CA GLN A 25 -1.43 11.82 -0.60
C GLN A 25 -2.59 12.81 -0.62
N LEU A 26 -3.55 12.61 -1.51
CA LEU A 26 -4.60 13.58 -1.76
C LEU A 26 -5.90 13.13 -1.08
N PHE A 27 -5.88 13.04 0.25
CA PHE A 27 -7.06 12.72 1.06
C PHE A 27 -8.28 13.62 0.75
N GLY A 28 -8.04 14.84 0.24
CA GLY A 28 -9.09 15.76 -0.21
C GLY A 28 -9.83 15.34 -1.49
N ARG A 29 -9.38 14.31 -2.21
CA ARG A 29 -10.04 13.75 -3.42
C ARG A 29 -11.13 12.72 -3.09
N GLY A 30 -11.38 12.46 -1.81
CA GLY A 30 -12.41 11.54 -1.33
C GLY A 30 -11.87 10.18 -0.91
N GLN A 31 -12.78 9.23 -0.67
CA GLN A 31 -12.47 7.93 -0.04
C GLN A 31 -11.48 7.05 -0.85
N LYS A 32 -11.31 7.32 -2.14
CA LYS A 32 -10.44 6.55 -3.05
C LYS A 32 -8.95 6.67 -2.71
N GLU A 33 -8.51 7.82 -2.21
CA GLU A 33 -7.14 8.03 -1.71
C GLU A 33 -7.07 7.96 -0.17
N GLY A 34 -8.07 7.31 0.45
CA GLY A 34 -8.09 7.06 1.89
C GLY A 34 -7.03 6.05 2.32
N PHE A 35 -6.67 6.09 3.60
CA PHE A 35 -5.62 5.26 4.23
C PHE A 35 -5.72 3.75 3.90
N LEU A 36 -6.93 3.22 3.79
CA LEU A 36 -7.17 1.81 3.44
C LEU A 36 -7.30 1.61 1.93
N ARG A 37 -8.21 2.33 1.27
CA ARG A 37 -8.57 2.09 -0.14
C ARG A 37 -7.39 2.22 -1.09
N GLN A 38 -6.46 3.13 -0.79
CA GLN A 38 -5.31 3.38 -1.65
C GLN A 38 -4.38 2.18 -1.82
N PHE A 39 -4.23 1.36 -0.78
CA PHE A 39 -3.25 0.26 -0.76
C PHE A 39 -3.87 -1.13 -0.76
N LEU A 40 -5.20 -1.23 -0.78
CA LEU A 40 -5.96 -2.49 -0.71
C LEU A 40 -6.79 -2.77 -1.96
N ASN A 41 -6.45 -2.17 -3.11
CA ASN A 41 -7.30 -2.28 -4.29
C ASN A 41 -7.45 -3.73 -4.78
N LEU A 42 -6.38 -4.51 -4.80
CA LEU A 42 -6.43 -5.90 -5.24
C LEU A 42 -7.45 -6.78 -4.48
N PRO A 43 -7.41 -6.88 -3.13
CA PRO A 43 -8.42 -7.64 -2.41
C PRO A 43 -9.84 -7.03 -2.50
N VAL A 44 -9.97 -5.72 -2.71
CA VAL A 44 -11.28 -5.08 -2.94
C VAL A 44 -11.87 -5.49 -4.30
N GLU A 45 -11.09 -5.45 -5.37
CA GLU A 45 -11.50 -5.87 -6.72
C GLU A 45 -11.86 -7.36 -6.78
N LEU A 46 -11.16 -8.20 -6.01
CA LEU A 46 -11.47 -9.62 -5.87
C LEU A 46 -12.70 -9.89 -4.97
N GLY A 47 -13.31 -8.85 -4.39
CA GLY A 47 -14.45 -8.98 -3.49
C GLY A 47 -14.13 -9.73 -2.19
N LEU A 48 -12.88 -9.64 -1.71
CA LEU A 48 -12.44 -10.15 -0.40
C LEU A 48 -12.78 -9.15 0.71
N ILE A 49 -12.74 -7.85 0.42
CA ILE A 49 -12.94 -6.75 1.37
C ILE A 49 -14.02 -5.79 0.87
N GLU A 50 -14.93 -5.37 1.75
CA GLU A 50 -15.87 -4.27 1.53
C GLU A 50 -15.37 -2.99 2.21
N LEU A 51 -15.34 -1.88 1.45
CA LEU A 51 -14.86 -0.58 1.90
C LEU A 51 -15.88 0.57 1.68
N GLU A 52 -16.98 0.35 0.94
CA GLU A 52 -17.80 1.47 0.40
C GLU A 52 -19.18 1.67 1.04
N LYS A 53 -19.63 0.81 1.98
CA LYS A 53 -21.02 0.85 2.47
C LYS A 53 -21.32 1.70 3.72
N GLY A 54 -20.47 2.67 4.07
CA GLY A 54 -20.70 3.54 5.24
C GLY A 54 -20.66 2.81 6.60
N GLU A 55 -20.37 1.51 6.58
CA GLU A 55 -20.10 0.66 7.72
C GLU A 55 -18.58 0.51 7.92
N SER A 56 -18.17 -0.09 9.04
CA SER A 56 -16.76 -0.39 9.28
C SER A 56 -16.26 -1.38 8.22
N PRO A 57 -15.08 -1.16 7.59
CA PRO A 57 -14.45 -2.08 6.65
C PRO A 57 -14.45 -3.52 7.16
N PHE A 58 -14.74 -4.50 6.29
CA PHE A 58 -14.72 -5.90 6.69
C PHE A 58 -14.36 -6.88 5.59
N PHE A 59 -13.87 -8.06 5.98
CA PHE A 59 -13.61 -9.20 5.10
C PHE A 59 -14.86 -10.09 4.94
N TYR A 60 -15.08 -10.59 3.72
CA TYR A 60 -16.09 -11.61 3.43
C TYR A 60 -15.61 -13.03 3.78
N ASN A 61 -14.87 -13.20 4.87
CA ASN A 61 -14.20 -14.45 5.24
C ASN A 61 -15.14 -15.61 5.66
N GLN A 62 -16.45 -15.41 5.56
CA GLN A 62 -17.48 -16.44 5.77
C GLN A 62 -18.34 -16.68 4.51
N ALA A 63 -18.03 -16.02 3.40
CA ALA A 63 -18.73 -16.25 2.14
C ALA A 63 -18.38 -17.62 1.55
N ASN A 64 -19.36 -18.26 0.88
CA ASN A 64 -19.16 -19.59 0.27
C ASN A 64 -18.08 -19.59 -0.80
N ASP A 65 -17.84 -18.46 -1.47
CA ASP A 65 -16.85 -18.27 -2.52
C ASP A 65 -15.49 -17.75 -2.01
N TRP A 66 -15.29 -17.71 -0.69
CA TRP A 66 -14.04 -17.25 -0.07
C TRP A 66 -12.81 -18.05 -0.53
N PRO A 67 -12.82 -19.40 -0.53
CA PRO A 67 -11.66 -20.17 -0.95
C PRO A 67 -11.23 -19.86 -2.39
N GLU A 68 -12.17 -19.70 -3.31
CA GLU A 68 -11.92 -19.39 -4.71
C GLU A 68 -11.30 -18.01 -4.87
N LYS A 69 -11.81 -17.00 -4.15
CA LYS A 69 -11.26 -15.62 -4.19
C LYS A 69 -9.85 -15.55 -3.60
N VAL A 70 -9.61 -16.27 -2.49
CA VAL A 70 -8.29 -16.34 -1.87
C VAL A 70 -7.30 -17.06 -2.78
N ALA A 71 -7.70 -18.17 -3.41
CA ALA A 71 -6.85 -18.85 -4.40
C ALA A 71 -6.48 -17.91 -5.55
N LYS A 72 -7.47 -17.18 -6.11
CA LYS A 72 -7.24 -16.18 -7.16
C LYS A 72 -6.27 -15.08 -6.72
N PHE A 73 -6.37 -14.62 -5.47
CA PHE A 73 -5.43 -13.64 -4.92
C PHE A 73 -3.99 -14.18 -4.92
N TYR A 74 -3.77 -15.39 -4.41
CA TYR A 74 -2.43 -15.97 -4.35
C TYR A 74 -1.86 -16.30 -5.74
N GLU A 75 -2.68 -16.73 -6.70
CA GLU A 75 -2.28 -16.86 -8.11
C GLU A 75 -1.71 -15.53 -8.64
N LEU A 76 -2.47 -14.44 -8.51
CA LEU A 76 -2.03 -13.12 -8.98
C LEU A 76 -0.80 -12.61 -8.23
N TYR A 77 -0.69 -12.90 -6.94
CA TYR A 77 0.47 -12.55 -6.13
C TYR A 77 1.74 -13.28 -6.59
N LEU A 78 1.65 -14.59 -6.85
CA LEU A 78 2.76 -15.41 -7.34
C LEU A 78 3.17 -15.01 -8.76
N GLU A 79 2.21 -14.74 -9.65
CA GLU A 79 2.48 -14.19 -10.99
C GLU A 79 3.29 -12.88 -10.91
N CYS A 80 3.04 -12.04 -9.91
CA CYS A 80 3.81 -10.81 -9.70
C CYS A 80 5.25 -11.07 -9.22
N GLN A 81 5.49 -12.14 -8.46
CA GLN A 81 6.84 -12.51 -8.03
C GLN A 81 7.66 -13.09 -9.20
N ASP A 82 7.06 -13.96 -10.00
CA ASP A 82 7.75 -14.64 -11.10
C ASP A 82 8.15 -13.70 -12.24
N ASN A 83 7.31 -12.69 -12.55
CA ASN A 83 7.61 -11.72 -13.61
C ASN A 83 8.83 -10.85 -13.31
N GLU A 84 9.16 -10.60 -12.04
CA GLU A 84 10.39 -9.88 -11.65
C GLU A 84 11.66 -10.64 -12.07
N SER A 85 11.63 -11.97 -11.97
CA SER A 85 12.77 -12.83 -12.32
C SER A 85 13.06 -12.85 -13.83
N ASN A 86 12.05 -12.57 -14.66
CA ASN A 86 12.14 -12.64 -16.11
C ASN A 86 12.41 -11.30 -16.79
N GLY A 87 12.59 -10.21 -16.03
CA GLY A 87 12.88 -8.88 -16.57
C GLY A 87 11.72 -8.26 -17.38
N ASN A 88 10.54 -8.87 -17.36
CA ASN A 88 9.33 -8.27 -17.91
C ASN A 88 8.81 -7.26 -16.90
N THR A 89 8.76 -5.99 -17.29
CA THR A 89 8.00 -4.95 -16.59
C THR A 89 6.66 -5.54 -16.17
N LEU A 90 6.34 -5.48 -14.86
CA LEU A 90 5.07 -5.91 -14.30
C LEU A 90 3.95 -5.71 -15.31
N ASN A 91 3.18 -6.77 -15.55
CA ASN A 91 2.07 -6.71 -16.50
C ASN A 91 1.22 -5.48 -16.14
N ASP A 92 1.10 -4.54 -17.09
CA ASP A 92 0.50 -3.21 -16.88
C ASP A 92 -0.92 -3.34 -16.27
N VAL A 93 -1.59 -4.47 -16.56
CA VAL A 93 -2.87 -4.88 -15.97
C VAL A 93 -2.78 -5.12 -14.45
N LEU A 94 -1.85 -5.94 -13.97
CA LEU A 94 -1.69 -6.27 -12.54
C LEU A 94 -1.27 -5.05 -11.72
N PHE A 95 -0.38 -4.22 -12.28
CA PHE A 95 0.01 -2.95 -11.68
C PHE A 95 -1.21 -2.02 -11.51
N ARG A 96 -2.01 -1.87 -12.58
CA ARG A 96 -3.25 -1.08 -12.53
C ARG A 96 -4.27 -1.67 -11.55
N SER A 97 -4.32 -2.99 -11.36
CA SER A 97 -5.21 -3.61 -10.37
C SER A 97 -4.77 -3.38 -8.92
N ALA A 98 -3.47 -3.38 -8.62
CA ALA A 98 -2.99 -3.21 -7.25
C ALA A 98 -2.87 -1.73 -6.83
N LEU A 99 -2.44 -0.84 -7.74
CA LEU A 99 -2.32 0.60 -7.50
C LEU A 99 -2.95 1.39 -8.67
N PRO A 100 -4.29 1.40 -8.79
CA PRO A 100 -4.97 2.07 -9.89
C PRO A 100 -4.80 3.59 -9.82
N ARG A 101 -4.86 4.25 -10.99
CA ARG A 101 -4.63 5.71 -11.12
C ARG A 101 -5.67 6.53 -10.38
N GLU A 102 -6.90 6.05 -10.27
CA GLU A 102 -7.98 6.69 -9.52
C GLU A 102 -7.77 6.68 -8.00
N ASN A 103 -6.99 5.74 -7.46
CA ASN A 103 -6.67 5.66 -6.03
C ASN A 103 -5.28 6.22 -5.71
N ALA A 104 -4.48 6.56 -6.72
CA ALA A 104 -3.11 7.03 -6.56
C ALA A 104 -2.77 8.14 -7.56
N ALA A 105 -3.68 9.09 -7.81
CA ALA A 105 -3.49 10.11 -8.85
C ALA A 105 -2.21 10.93 -8.62
N GLY A 106 -1.91 11.22 -7.34
CA GLY A 106 -0.65 11.82 -6.93
C GLY A 106 0.58 11.03 -7.33
N PHE A 107 0.53 9.70 -7.24
CA PHE A 107 1.64 8.83 -7.63
C PHE A 107 1.89 8.87 -9.13
N TYR A 108 0.84 8.74 -9.95
CA TYR A 108 1.03 8.77 -11.41
C TYR A 108 1.50 10.14 -11.88
N GLN A 109 0.99 11.24 -11.30
CA GLN A 109 1.51 12.57 -11.61
C GLN A 109 2.99 12.70 -11.19
N PHE A 110 3.37 12.14 -10.04
CA PHE A 110 4.77 12.10 -9.59
C PHE A 110 5.68 11.30 -10.54
N LEU A 111 5.15 10.25 -11.16
CA LEU A 111 5.85 9.48 -12.17
C LEU A 111 6.04 10.28 -13.49
N ASP A 112 5.17 11.22 -13.82
CA ASP A 112 5.28 12.02 -15.04
C ASP A 112 6.30 13.17 -14.92
N GLU A 113 6.86 13.41 -13.72
CA GLU A 113 7.80 14.49 -13.45
C GLU A 113 9.22 14.23 -14.00
N ASN A 114 9.87 15.30 -14.44
CA ASN A 114 11.29 15.28 -14.81
C ASN A 114 12.17 15.67 -13.61
N TRP A 115 12.45 14.70 -12.74
CA TRP A 115 13.24 14.90 -11.52
C TRP A 115 14.68 15.40 -11.77
N GLU A 116 15.23 15.20 -12.97
CA GLU A 116 16.57 15.69 -13.33
C GLU A 116 16.59 17.20 -13.64
N SER A 117 15.45 17.78 -13.99
CA SER A 117 15.33 19.20 -14.36
C SER A 117 15.23 20.15 -13.15
N LEU A 118 15.15 19.61 -11.93
CA LEU A 118 15.04 20.42 -10.72
C LEU A 118 16.35 21.14 -10.41
N SER A 119 16.23 22.37 -9.90
CA SER A 119 17.37 23.20 -9.47
C SER A 119 18.22 22.53 -8.38
N CYS A 120 17.57 21.73 -7.52
CA CYS A 120 18.23 20.82 -6.60
C CYS A 120 17.92 19.38 -7.00
N LYS A 121 18.94 18.63 -7.41
CA LYS A 121 18.78 17.21 -7.77
C LYS A 121 18.33 16.42 -6.54
N PRO A 122 17.22 15.65 -6.63
CA PRO A 122 16.80 14.79 -5.53
C PRO A 122 17.91 13.79 -5.15
N LYS A 123 18.05 13.54 -3.85
CA LYS A 123 18.95 12.51 -3.31
C LYS A 123 18.28 11.14 -3.26
N TYR A 124 16.96 11.12 -3.18
CA TYR A 124 16.11 9.93 -3.23
C TYR A 124 14.69 10.34 -3.64
N LEU A 125 13.89 9.38 -4.10
CA LEU A 125 12.45 9.54 -4.27
C LEU A 125 11.73 8.75 -3.19
N LYS A 126 10.74 9.36 -2.57
CA LYS A 126 10.01 8.74 -1.46
C LYS A 126 8.65 8.21 -1.90
N GLY A 127 8.47 6.91 -1.76
CA GLY A 127 7.18 6.24 -1.75
C GLY A 127 6.63 6.10 -0.33
N GLN A 128 5.42 5.54 -0.23
CA GLN A 128 4.78 5.37 1.06
C GLN A 128 3.71 4.28 1.04
N LEU A 129 3.44 3.73 2.21
CA LEU A 129 2.57 2.57 2.37
C LEU A 129 1.91 2.63 3.75
N SER A 130 0.65 2.24 3.85
CA SER A 130 0.03 2.00 5.15
C SER A 130 0.64 0.78 5.83
N GLY A 131 0.78 0.84 7.14
CA GLY A 131 1.34 -0.24 7.94
C GLY A 131 0.37 -1.40 8.15
N PRO A 132 0.86 -2.66 8.17
CA PRO A 132 0.02 -3.86 8.27
C PRO A 132 -0.78 -3.93 9.57
N LEU A 133 -0.27 -3.39 10.69
CA LEU A 133 -1.00 -3.40 11.96
C LEU A 133 -2.22 -2.48 11.88
N SER A 134 -2.03 -1.24 11.43
CA SER A 134 -3.07 -0.23 11.37
C SER A 134 -4.13 -0.61 10.37
N VAL A 135 -3.72 -1.19 9.24
CA VAL A 135 -4.65 -1.75 8.25
C VAL A 135 -5.45 -2.89 8.87
N GLY A 136 -4.79 -3.88 9.47
CA GLY A 136 -5.47 -5.05 10.04
C GLY A 136 -6.33 -4.75 11.26
N LEU A 137 -6.08 -3.66 11.97
CA LEU A 137 -6.92 -3.21 13.08
C LEU A 137 -8.16 -2.41 12.64
N GLN A 138 -8.12 -1.79 11.46
CA GLN A 138 -9.23 -1.00 10.94
C GLN A 138 -10.21 -1.81 10.07
N ILE A 139 -9.87 -3.05 9.74
CA ILE A 139 -10.72 -3.95 8.96
C ILE A 139 -11.15 -5.10 9.86
N ASN A 140 -12.45 -5.33 9.97
CA ASN A 140 -13.03 -6.39 10.79
C ASN A 140 -13.24 -7.68 9.97
N THR A 141 -13.39 -8.78 10.68
CA THR A 141 -13.99 -10.00 10.18
C THR A 141 -15.51 -9.89 10.23
N ALA A 142 -16.23 -10.84 9.61
CA ALA A 142 -17.69 -10.91 9.70
C ALA A 142 -18.22 -11.02 11.15
N ASP A 143 -17.42 -11.56 12.08
CA ASP A 143 -17.74 -11.64 13.52
C ASP A 143 -17.30 -10.41 14.34
N GLY A 144 -16.86 -9.33 13.68
CA GLY A 144 -16.54 -8.05 14.33
C GLY A 144 -15.16 -8.00 15.01
N ILE A 145 -14.30 -8.99 14.78
CA ILE A 145 -12.94 -9.03 15.32
C ILE A 145 -11.99 -8.40 14.30
N PRO A 146 -11.04 -7.54 14.70
CA PRO A 146 -10.08 -7.00 13.75
C PRO A 146 -9.28 -8.09 13.03
N ALA A 147 -9.12 -7.93 11.71
CA ALA A 147 -8.50 -8.89 10.82
C ALA A 147 -7.07 -9.25 11.23
N PHE A 148 -6.36 -8.33 11.89
CA PHE A 148 -4.99 -8.57 12.39
C PHE A 148 -4.88 -9.77 13.34
N TYR A 149 -5.96 -10.11 14.06
CA TYR A 149 -6.02 -11.26 14.95
C TYR A 149 -6.21 -12.59 14.22
N ARG A 150 -6.56 -12.58 12.93
CA ARG A 150 -6.71 -13.77 12.09
C ARG A 150 -5.46 -13.93 11.23
N GLU A 151 -4.76 -15.05 11.38
CA GLU A 151 -3.50 -15.31 10.68
C GLU A 151 -3.65 -15.24 9.14
N GLU A 152 -4.67 -15.89 8.59
CA GLU A 152 -4.97 -15.87 7.15
C GLU A 152 -5.19 -14.45 6.62
N LEU A 153 -5.98 -13.63 7.32
CA LEU A 153 -6.28 -12.27 6.89
C LEU A 153 -5.07 -11.34 7.04
N ARG A 154 -4.28 -11.54 8.10
CA ARG A 154 -3.01 -10.84 8.28
C ARG A 154 -2.03 -11.16 7.15
N ASP A 155 -1.97 -12.41 6.68
CA ASP A 155 -1.12 -12.78 5.54
C ASP A 155 -1.59 -12.12 4.24
N LEU A 156 -2.89 -12.10 3.97
CA LEU A 156 -3.48 -11.39 2.82
C LEU A 156 -3.13 -9.89 2.83
N ILE A 157 -3.27 -9.24 3.99
CA ILE A 157 -2.90 -7.82 4.18
C ILE A 157 -1.41 -7.64 3.89
N ASN A 158 -0.54 -8.43 4.53
CA ASN A 158 0.90 -8.33 4.38
C ASN A 158 1.33 -8.48 2.92
N LYS A 159 0.77 -9.46 2.20
CA LYS A 159 1.07 -9.70 0.79
C LYS A 159 0.56 -8.60 -0.13
N THR A 160 -0.62 -8.05 0.16
CA THR A 160 -1.16 -6.91 -0.59
C THR A 160 -0.27 -5.68 -0.44
N LEU A 161 0.14 -5.36 0.80
CA LEU A 161 1.02 -4.24 1.10
C LEU A 161 2.41 -4.45 0.51
N ALA A 162 2.96 -5.66 0.63
CA ALA A 162 4.24 -6.05 0.03
C ALA A 162 4.24 -5.87 -1.50
N LEU A 163 3.18 -6.33 -2.18
CA LEU A 163 3.00 -6.13 -3.61
C LEU A 163 2.99 -4.64 -3.94
N THR A 164 2.11 -3.85 -3.32
CA THR A 164 1.99 -2.41 -3.61
C THR A 164 3.29 -1.64 -3.33
N ALA A 165 4.04 -2.03 -2.29
CA ALA A 165 5.35 -1.44 -2.00
C ALA A 165 6.36 -1.73 -3.11
N ARG A 166 6.44 -3.00 -3.57
CA ARG A 166 7.31 -3.39 -4.69
C ARG A 166 6.96 -2.63 -5.97
N LEU A 167 5.68 -2.47 -6.26
CA LEU A 167 5.19 -1.69 -7.41
C LEU A 167 5.71 -0.24 -7.37
N GLN A 168 5.64 0.40 -6.19
CA GLN A 168 6.20 1.73 -6.01
C GLN A 168 7.72 1.75 -6.20
N VAL A 169 8.45 0.81 -5.60
CA VAL A 169 9.91 0.73 -5.74
C VAL A 169 10.32 0.58 -7.19
N GLN A 170 9.76 -0.37 -7.92
CA GLN A 170 10.10 -0.62 -9.32
C GLN A 170 9.77 0.58 -10.21
N SER A 171 8.62 1.23 -9.98
CA SER A 171 8.23 2.44 -10.72
C SER A 171 9.16 3.62 -10.45
N LEU A 172 9.65 3.77 -9.21
CA LEU A 172 10.55 4.87 -8.82
C LEU A 172 12.00 4.61 -9.25
N LYS A 173 12.44 3.35 -9.32
CA LYS A 173 13.80 3.00 -9.76
C LYS A 173 14.09 3.41 -11.20
N ARG A 174 13.06 3.60 -12.04
CA ARG A 174 13.23 4.09 -13.43
C ARG A 174 13.91 5.45 -13.53
N PHE A 175 13.95 6.22 -12.44
CA PHE A 175 14.61 7.52 -12.38
C PHE A 175 16.09 7.45 -11.95
N PHE A 176 16.64 6.24 -11.74
CA PHE A 176 18.03 6.03 -11.34
C PHE A 176 18.44 6.77 -10.05
N LEU A 177 17.47 6.96 -9.14
CA LEU A 177 17.65 7.55 -7.82
C LEU A 177 17.37 6.50 -6.74
N PRO A 178 18.01 6.60 -5.56
CA PRO A 178 17.63 5.80 -4.40
C PRO A 178 16.14 5.96 -4.10
N VAL A 179 15.50 4.87 -3.69
CA VAL A 179 14.07 4.87 -3.33
C VAL A 179 13.94 4.68 -1.82
N VAL A 180 13.08 5.46 -1.19
CA VAL A 180 12.74 5.29 0.23
C VAL A 180 11.25 5.00 0.34
N ILE A 181 10.86 3.88 0.93
CA ILE A 181 9.45 3.61 1.25
C ILE A 181 9.21 3.89 2.73
N PHE A 182 8.27 4.80 3.00
CA PHE A 182 7.81 5.09 4.36
C PHE A 182 6.57 4.27 4.71
N ILE A 183 6.65 3.47 5.78
CA ILE A 183 5.51 2.68 6.28
C ILE A 183 4.84 3.49 7.40
N ASP A 184 3.60 3.91 7.19
CA ASP A 184 2.82 4.71 8.13
C ASP A 184 1.99 3.81 9.06
N GLU A 185 2.38 3.75 10.34
CA GLU A 185 1.84 2.81 11.32
C GLU A 185 1.30 3.52 12.57
N PRO A 186 0.24 4.35 12.45
CA PRO A 186 -0.27 5.18 13.55
C PRO A 186 -0.82 4.37 14.72
N LEU A 187 -1.40 3.19 14.48
CA LEU A 187 -1.96 2.34 15.54
C LEU A 187 -0.91 1.52 16.29
N LEU A 188 0.38 1.60 15.93
CA LEU A 188 1.46 1.01 16.74
C LEU A 188 1.52 1.62 18.14
N LEU A 189 1.20 2.90 18.28
CA LEU A 189 1.12 3.59 19.57
C LEU A 189 0.03 3.03 20.49
N SER A 190 -0.95 2.33 19.92
CA SER A 190 -2.04 1.71 20.66
C SER A 190 -1.67 0.32 21.21
N TYR A 191 -0.49 -0.22 20.86
CA TYR A 191 0.00 -1.49 21.40
C TYR A 191 0.11 -1.44 22.93
N GLY A 192 -0.45 -2.44 23.60
CA GLY A 192 -0.49 -2.54 25.07
C GLY A 192 -1.56 -1.68 25.76
N GLN A 193 -2.38 -0.95 25.00
CA GLN A 193 -3.52 -0.21 25.56
C GLN A 193 -4.78 -1.08 25.66
N SER A 194 -5.77 -0.62 26.44
CA SER A 194 -6.95 -1.39 26.87
C SER A 194 -7.87 -1.98 25.77
N PRO A 195 -7.85 -1.58 24.48
CA PRO A 195 -8.50 -2.37 23.42
C PRO A 195 -7.58 -3.38 22.70
N TYR A 196 -6.27 -3.32 22.92
CA TYR A 196 -5.26 -4.05 22.15
C TYR A 196 -4.25 -4.80 23.02
N ILE A 197 -4.60 -5.11 24.26
CA ILE A 197 -3.73 -5.81 25.21
C ILE A 197 -3.40 -7.25 24.76
N SER A 198 -4.25 -7.83 23.91
CA SER A 198 -4.08 -9.17 23.32
C SER A 198 -3.26 -9.17 22.03
N LEU A 199 -2.78 -8.01 21.55
CA LEU A 199 -1.90 -7.98 20.40
C LEU A 199 -0.58 -8.69 20.73
N SER A 200 -0.17 -9.61 19.86
CA SER A 200 1.15 -10.23 19.95
C SER A 200 2.19 -9.31 19.30
N ARG A 201 3.25 -9.01 20.06
CA ARG A 201 4.44 -8.33 19.54
C ARG A 201 5.05 -9.09 18.37
N GLU A 202 5.09 -10.41 18.47
CA GLU A 202 5.66 -11.31 17.48
C GLU A 202 4.90 -11.17 16.14
N HIS A 203 3.57 -11.16 16.17
CA HIS A 203 2.75 -10.97 14.97
C HIS A 203 2.96 -9.59 14.33
N ILE A 204 3.15 -8.53 15.13
CA ILE A 204 3.47 -7.18 14.64
C ILE A 204 4.82 -7.18 13.94
N VAL A 205 5.85 -7.70 14.60
CA VAL A 205 7.22 -7.75 14.07
C VAL A 205 7.25 -8.56 12.76
N GLN A 206 6.64 -9.75 12.74
CA GLN A 206 6.58 -10.61 11.55
C GLN A 206 5.87 -9.92 10.38
N SER A 207 4.79 -9.18 10.65
CA SER A 207 4.04 -8.49 9.60
C SER A 207 4.83 -7.33 8.99
N LEU A 208 5.48 -6.53 9.84
CA LEU A 208 6.37 -5.47 9.38
C LEU A 208 7.58 -6.03 8.63
N GLU A 209 8.18 -7.11 9.13
CA GLU A 209 9.34 -7.76 8.51
C GLU A 209 9.01 -8.29 7.12
N ALA A 210 7.85 -8.92 6.92
CA ALA A 210 7.40 -9.40 5.60
C ALA A 210 7.33 -8.26 4.57
N VAL A 211 6.78 -7.10 4.96
CA VAL A 211 6.68 -5.92 4.08
C VAL A 211 8.06 -5.28 3.84
N ILE A 212 8.88 -5.15 4.88
CA ILE A 212 10.23 -4.57 4.79
C ILE A 212 11.15 -5.41 3.91
N MET A 213 11.11 -6.74 4.05
CA MET A 213 11.90 -7.66 3.23
C MET A 213 11.53 -7.52 1.76
N SER A 214 10.24 -7.50 1.46
CA SER A 214 9.71 -7.28 0.11
C SER A 214 10.18 -5.94 -0.51
N ILE A 215 10.22 -4.86 0.29
CA ILE A 215 10.74 -3.54 -0.15
C ILE A 215 12.24 -3.63 -0.47
N ARG A 216 13.03 -4.27 0.40
CA ARG A 216 14.48 -4.44 0.22
C ARG A 216 14.82 -5.29 -0.99
N GLU A 217 14.09 -6.38 -1.22
CA GLU A 217 14.27 -7.28 -2.36
C GLU A 217 14.00 -6.56 -3.69
N ALA A 218 13.02 -5.64 -3.74
CA ALA A 218 12.80 -4.77 -4.90
C ALA A 218 13.91 -3.71 -5.10
N GLY A 219 14.78 -3.51 -4.10
CA GLY A 219 15.97 -2.67 -4.17
C GLY A 219 15.76 -1.21 -3.79
N ALA A 220 14.93 -0.97 -2.76
CA ALA A 220 14.93 0.28 -1.99
C ALA A 220 15.84 0.19 -0.75
#